data_AF-L8LIS6-F1
#
_entry.id   AF-L8LIS6-F1
#
_cell.length_a   1.000
_cell.length_b   1.000
_cell.length_c   1.000
_cell.angle_alpha   90.00
_cell.angle_beta   90.00
_cell.angle_gamma   90.00
#
_symmetry.space_group_name_H-M   'P 1'
#
loop_
_entity.id
_entity.type
_entity.pdbx_description
1 polymer ?
#
loop_
_entity_poly.entity_id
_entity_poly.type
_entity_poly.pdbx_seq_one_letter_code
_entity_poly.pdbx_strand_id
1 'polypeptide(L)'
;MLDGIIPWNISVDKVAIAGTCLWALALYLGFASLREWITFQWERWFNFAEGFLYTSKDEFEKTRVAREAQNAFYASLFSIIPFLIAGGLFNYGVNVGLGKSWAISVGILACVACGVYDLGRRNTP
;
A
#
# COMPACT_ATOMS: atom_id res chain seq x y z
N MET A 1 -1.81 -12.74 31.97
CA MET A 1 -3.16 -13.00 32.56
C MET A 1 -4.26 -12.27 31.79
N LEU A 2 -4.17 -12.16 30.45
CA LEU A 2 -5.24 -11.62 29.59
C LEU A 2 -5.58 -12.60 28.44
N ASP A 3 -5.13 -13.85 28.55
CA ASP A 3 -5.24 -14.87 27.49
C ASP A 3 -6.60 -15.59 27.44
N GLY A 4 -7.65 -15.00 28.03
CA GLY A 4 -8.95 -15.67 28.25
C GLY A 4 -10.20 -14.88 27.85
N ILE A 5 -10.06 -13.66 27.31
CA ILE A 5 -11.23 -12.78 27.03
C ILE A 5 -11.65 -12.81 25.55
N ILE A 6 -10.82 -13.38 24.66
CA ILE A 6 -11.09 -13.44 23.22
C ILE A 6 -11.08 -14.90 22.76
N PRO A 7 -12.18 -15.45 22.22
CA PRO A 7 -12.29 -16.86 21.80
C PRO A 7 -11.51 -17.18 20.51
N TRP A 8 -10.80 -16.19 19.96
CA TRP A 8 -10.01 -16.28 18.74
C TRP A 8 -8.53 -16.20 19.11
N ASN A 9 -7.81 -17.32 18.97
CA ASN A 9 -6.36 -17.30 18.98
C ASN A 9 -5.87 -16.75 17.65
N ILE A 10 -5.69 -15.43 17.56
CA ILE A 10 -5.04 -14.80 16.41
C ILE A 10 -3.54 -15.09 16.53
N SER A 11 -3.13 -16.28 16.08
CA SER A 11 -1.72 -16.61 15.95
C SER A 11 -1.12 -15.76 14.84
N VAL A 12 -0.46 -14.66 15.21
CA VAL A 12 0.21 -13.77 14.26
C VAL A 12 1.40 -14.52 13.65
N ASP A 13 1.21 -15.06 12.44
CA ASP A 13 2.27 -15.72 11.68
C ASP A 13 3.23 -14.65 11.12
N LYS A 14 4.37 -14.47 11.81
CA LYS A 14 5.43 -13.54 11.40
C LYS A 14 5.92 -13.81 9.97
N VAL A 15 5.91 -15.07 9.54
CA VAL A 15 6.34 -15.48 8.20
C VAL A 15 5.33 -15.01 7.16
N ALA A 16 4.04 -15.13 7.45
CA ALA A 16 2.98 -14.64 6.58
C ALA A 16 3.02 -13.10 6.43
N ILE A 17 3.32 -12.38 7.52
CA ILE A 17 3.50 -10.91 7.46
C ILE A 17 4.69 -10.55 6.57
N ALA A 18 5.86 -11.17 6.80
CA ALA A 18 7.05 -10.90 6.01
C ALA A 18 6.82 -11.19 4.52
N GLY A 19 6.19 -12.32 4.21
CA GLY A 19 5.82 -12.70 2.85
C GLY A 19 4.83 -11.72 2.21
N THR A 20 3.79 -11.31 2.95
CA THR A 20 2.82 -10.31 2.49
C THR A 20 3.50 -8.99 2.16
N CYS A 21 4.40 -8.50 3.04
CA CYS A 21 5.14 -7.26 2.81
C CYS A 21 6.05 -7.36 1.57
N LEU A 22 6.69 -8.50 1.34
CA LEU A 22 7.51 -8.71 0.14
C LEU A 22 6.65 -8.63 -1.12
N TRP A 23 5.54 -9.35 -1.18
CA TRP A 23 4.65 -9.30 -2.33
C TRP A 23 4.03 -7.92 -2.54
N ALA A 24 3.62 -7.25 -1.46
CA ALA A 24 3.12 -5.89 -1.52
C ALA A 24 4.15 -4.92 -2.11
N LEU A 25 5.40 -5.01 -1.66
CA LEU A 25 6.51 -4.21 -2.19
C LEU A 25 6.77 -4.51 -3.67
N ALA A 26 6.83 -5.79 -4.06
CA ALA A 26 7.02 -6.18 -5.44
C ALA A 26 5.92 -5.61 -6.35
N LEU A 27 4.65 -5.75 -5.96
CA LEU A 27 3.52 -5.20 -6.71
C LEU A 27 3.57 -3.65 -6.76
N TYR A 28 3.92 -3.01 -5.64
CA TYR A 28 4.03 -1.56 -5.55
C TYR A 28 5.11 -0.98 -6.47
N LEU A 29 6.22 -1.69 -6.62
CA LEU A 29 7.31 -1.32 -7.54
C LEU A 29 6.97 -1.68 -9.00
N GLY A 30 6.42 -2.86 -9.24
CA GLY A 30 6.13 -3.37 -10.58
C GLY A 30 4.99 -2.62 -11.28
N PHE A 31 3.98 -2.18 -10.53
CA PHE A 31 2.80 -1.49 -11.08
C PHE A 31 2.84 0.02 -10.82
N ALA A 32 3.93 0.67 -11.23
CA ALA A 32 4.15 2.10 -10.96
C ALA A 32 3.01 3.01 -11.48
N SER A 33 2.50 2.79 -12.68
CA SER A 33 1.36 3.55 -13.24
C SER A 33 0.08 3.36 -12.43
N LEU A 34 -0.17 2.13 -11.94
CA LEU A 34 -1.32 1.85 -11.09
C LEU A 34 -1.18 2.54 -9.73
N ARG A 35 0.01 2.50 -9.14
CA ARG A 35 0.33 3.20 -7.89
C ARG A 35 0.07 4.71 -8.02
N GLU A 36 0.57 5.33 -9.08
CA GLU A 36 0.37 6.76 -9.36
C GLU A 36 -1.12 7.08 -9.51
N TRP A 37 -1.86 6.25 -10.27
CA TRP A 37 -3.31 6.41 -10.43
C TRP A 37 -4.09 6.26 -9.11
N ILE A 38 -3.75 5.25 -8.29
CA ILE A 38 -4.36 5.05 -6.96
C ILE A 38 -4.08 6.26 -6.06
N THR A 39 -2.84 6.75 -6.06
CA THR A 39 -2.43 7.92 -5.26
C THR A 39 -3.25 9.14 -5.65
N PHE A 40 -3.38 9.40 -6.96
CA PHE A 40 -4.22 10.49 -7.47
C PHE A 40 -5.69 10.34 -7.05
N GLN A 41 -6.26 9.12 -7.04
CA GLN A 41 -7.63 8.95 -6.57
C GLN A 41 -7.81 9.21 -5.07
N TRP A 42 -6.85 8.78 -4.25
CA TRP A 42 -6.87 9.10 -2.83
C TRP A 42 -6.74 10.61 -2.59
N GLU A 43 -5.85 11.28 -3.31
CA GLU A 43 -5.68 12.73 -3.22
C GLU A 43 -6.96 13.46 -3.63
N ARG A 44 -7.58 13.07 -4.75
CA ARG A 44 -8.86 13.62 -5.20
C ARG A 44 -9.97 13.41 -4.18
N TRP A 45 -10.01 12.25 -3.54
CA TRP A 45 -11.00 11.94 -2.52
C TRP A 45 -10.77 12.75 -1.23
N PHE A 46 -9.52 12.90 -0.77
CA PHE A 46 -9.20 13.73 0.39
C PHE A 46 -9.52 15.20 0.14
N ASN A 47 -9.16 15.74 -1.01
CA ASN A 47 -9.51 17.12 -1.39
C ASN A 47 -11.04 17.32 -1.46
N PHE A 48 -11.80 16.32 -1.92
CA PHE A 48 -13.26 16.37 -1.89
C PHE A 48 -13.82 16.30 -0.46
N ALA A 49 -13.30 15.40 0.38
CA ALA A 49 -13.74 15.23 1.76
C ALA A 49 -13.50 16.50 2.59
N GLU A 50 -12.37 17.17 2.38
CA GLU A 50 -12.11 18.48 2.98
C GLU A 50 -13.11 19.53 2.50
N GLY A 51 -13.43 19.57 1.20
CA GLY A 51 -14.44 20.47 0.66
C GLY A 51 -15.84 20.30 1.28
N PHE A 52 -16.17 19.09 1.75
CA PHE A 52 -17.43 18.82 2.46
C PHE A 52 -17.42 19.29 3.93
N LEU A 53 -16.25 19.38 4.55
CA LEU A 53 -16.09 19.79 5.95
C LEU A 53 -16.19 21.31 6.16
N TYR A 54 -16.12 22.12 5.10
CA TYR A 54 -16.14 23.58 5.21
C TYR A 54 -17.47 24.20 4.73
N THR A 55 -18.08 25.00 5.60
CA THR A 55 -19.24 25.86 5.27
C THR A 55 -18.82 27.29 4.85
N SER A 56 -17.56 27.70 5.07
CA SER A 56 -17.04 29.04 4.75
C SER A 56 -15.80 29.01 3.84
N LYS A 57 -15.79 29.80 2.76
CA LYS A 57 -14.74 29.82 1.73
C LYS A 57 -13.46 30.58 2.14
N ASP A 58 -13.55 31.51 3.09
CA ASP A 58 -12.44 32.40 3.48
C ASP A 58 -11.37 31.73 4.34
N GLU A 59 -11.73 30.70 5.13
CA GLU A 59 -10.74 29.91 5.91
C GLU A 59 -10.03 28.86 5.04
N PHE A 60 -10.73 28.37 4.00
CA PHE A 60 -10.19 27.39 3.07
C PHE A 60 -9.04 27.97 2.25
N GLU A 61 -9.19 29.17 1.68
CA GLU A 61 -8.12 29.79 0.86
C GLU A 61 -6.85 30.11 1.65
N LYS A 62 -6.98 30.50 2.93
CA LYS A 62 -5.83 30.82 3.78
C LYS A 62 -4.96 29.62 4.13
N THR A 63 -5.53 28.41 4.16
CA THR A 63 -4.83 27.18 4.58
C THR A 63 -4.63 26.17 3.45
N ARG A 64 -5.12 26.48 2.24
CA ARG A 64 -5.21 25.57 1.09
C ARG A 64 -3.89 24.88 0.75
N VAL A 65 -2.81 25.63 0.57
CA VAL A 65 -1.52 25.08 0.11
C VAL A 65 -0.92 24.07 1.10
N ALA A 66 -0.99 24.36 2.40
CA ALA A 66 -0.48 23.47 3.43
C ALA A 66 -1.31 22.17 3.53
N ARG A 67 -2.62 22.25 3.30
CA ARG A 67 -3.54 21.11 3.36
C ARG A 67 -3.49 20.25 2.11
N GLU A 68 -3.41 20.84 0.91
CA GLU A 68 -3.19 20.10 -0.34
C GLU A 68 -1.90 19.26 -0.26
N ALA A 69 -0.81 19.82 0.27
CA ALA A 69 0.41 19.07 0.51
C ALA A 69 0.22 17.92 1.52
N GLN A 70 -0.57 18.15 2.58
CA GLN A 70 -0.89 17.13 3.57
C GLN A 70 -1.76 16.01 2.98
N ASN A 71 -2.74 16.34 2.14
CA ASN A 71 -3.59 15.37 1.46
C ASN A 71 -2.82 14.55 0.44
N ALA A 72 -1.92 15.17 -0.33
CA ALA A 72 -1.02 14.46 -1.24
C ALA A 72 -0.11 13.48 -0.46
N PHE A 73 0.40 13.89 0.70
CA PHE A 73 1.19 13.02 1.57
C PHE A 73 0.35 11.84 2.08
N TYR A 74 -0.84 12.08 2.64
CA TYR A 74 -1.72 11.00 3.09
C TYR A 74 -2.14 10.10 1.94
N ALA A 75 -2.43 10.65 0.77
CA ALA A 75 -2.78 9.88 -0.42
C ALA A 75 -1.67 8.90 -0.79
N SER A 76 -0.42 9.34 -0.75
CA SER A 76 0.73 8.47 -1.00
C SER A 76 0.83 7.33 0.03
N LEU A 77 0.55 7.59 1.30
CA LEU A 77 0.59 6.58 2.36
C LEU A 77 -0.58 5.57 2.24
N PHE A 78 -1.80 6.08 2.03
CA PHE A 78 -2.99 5.25 1.86
C PHE A 78 -2.95 4.44 0.56
N SER A 79 -2.19 4.90 -0.45
CA SER A 79 -1.97 4.13 -1.68
C SER A 79 -1.34 2.75 -1.43
N ILE A 80 -0.61 2.57 -0.31
CA ILE A 80 0.05 1.30 0.07
C ILE A 80 -0.98 0.23 0.46
N ILE A 81 -2.14 0.61 1.00
CA ILE A 81 -3.14 -0.32 1.54
C ILE A 81 -3.64 -1.32 0.47
N PRO A 82 -4.07 -0.88 -0.73
CA PRO A 82 -4.42 -1.80 -1.82
C PRO A 82 -3.32 -2.81 -2.16
N PHE A 83 -2.04 -2.38 -2.14
CA PHE A 83 -0.92 -3.28 -2.41
C PHE A 83 -0.64 -4.25 -1.27
N LEU A 84 -0.88 -3.86 -0.02
CA LEU A 84 -0.81 -4.78 1.13
C LEU A 84 -1.88 -5.88 1.03
N ILE A 85 -3.11 -5.51 0.67
CA ILE A 85 -4.20 -6.46 0.46
C ILE A 85 -3.84 -7.41 -0.69
N ALA A 86 -3.44 -6.87 -1.84
CA ALA A 86 -3.04 -7.68 -2.99
C ALA A 86 -1.83 -8.56 -2.66
N GLY A 87 -0.82 -8.01 -1.97
CA GLY A 87 0.36 -8.75 -1.53
C GLY A 87 0.03 -9.92 -0.61
N GLY A 88 -0.94 -9.74 0.29
CA GLY A 88 -1.45 -10.81 1.15
C GLY A 88 -2.14 -11.91 0.35
N LEU A 89 -2.96 -11.53 -0.65
CA LEU A 89 -3.61 -12.48 -1.56
C LEU A 89 -2.59 -13.28 -2.38
N PHE A 90 -1.55 -12.62 -2.92
CA PHE A 90 -0.48 -13.29 -3.66
C PHE A 90 0.33 -14.22 -2.76
N ASN A 91 0.72 -13.76 -1.58
CA ASN A 91 1.45 -14.59 -0.61
C ASN A 91 0.62 -15.82 -0.22
N TYR A 92 -0.66 -15.63 0.06
CA TYR A 92 -1.59 -16.71 0.38
C TYR A 92 -1.74 -17.69 -0.80
N GLY A 93 -1.97 -17.20 -2.02
CA GLY A 93 -2.13 -18.05 -3.20
C GLY A 93 -0.89 -18.89 -3.49
N VAL A 94 0.30 -18.30 -3.43
CA VAL A 94 1.55 -19.03 -3.62
C VAL A 94 1.80 -20.01 -2.47
N ASN A 95 1.49 -19.63 -1.24
CA ASN A 95 1.63 -20.51 -0.08
C ASN A 95 0.71 -21.73 -0.18
N VAL A 96 -0.54 -21.56 -0.63
CA VAL A 96 -1.48 -22.68 -0.82
C VAL A 96 -1.06 -23.57 -1.99
N GLY A 97 -0.56 -23.01 -3.09
CA GLY A 97 -0.17 -23.78 -4.28
C GLY A 97 1.19 -24.47 -4.18
N LEU A 98 2.20 -23.78 -3.66
CA LEU A 98 3.62 -24.18 -3.71
C LEU A 98 4.25 -24.33 -2.31
N GLY A 99 3.61 -23.83 -1.26
CA GLY A 99 4.09 -23.91 0.12
C GLY A 99 4.81 -22.66 0.61
N LYS A 100 5.05 -22.61 1.93
CA LYS A 100 5.55 -21.42 2.64
C LYS A 100 6.90 -20.91 2.12
N SER A 101 7.86 -21.81 1.87
CA SER A 101 9.19 -21.41 1.41
C SER A 101 9.16 -20.76 0.02
N TRP A 102 8.33 -21.30 -0.88
CA TRP A 102 8.15 -20.74 -2.22
C TRP A 102 7.52 -19.35 -2.17
N ALA A 103 6.53 -19.14 -1.31
CA ALA A 103 5.87 -17.84 -1.17
C ALA A 103 6.86 -16.72 -0.78
N ILE A 104 7.87 -17.01 0.04
CA ILE A 104 8.91 -16.04 0.42
C ILE A 104 9.95 -15.90 -0.69
N SER A 105 10.53 -17.01 -1.16
CA SER A 105 11.62 -16.98 -2.15
C SER A 105 11.18 -16.32 -3.46
N VAL A 106 9.99 -16.64 -3.96
CA VAL A 106 9.43 -16.02 -5.17
C VAL A 106 9.10 -14.55 -4.91
N GLY A 107 8.61 -14.20 -3.72
CA GLY A 107 8.38 -12.81 -3.32
C GLY A 107 9.67 -11.97 -3.33
N ILE A 108 10.78 -12.52 -2.85
CA ILE A 108 12.11 -11.87 -2.91
C ILE A 108 12.54 -11.67 -4.36
N LEU A 109 12.42 -12.70 -5.20
CA LEU A 109 12.76 -12.60 -6.63
C LEU A 109 11.90 -11.54 -7.34
N ALA A 110 10.60 -11.49 -7.03
CA ALA A 110 9.68 -10.49 -7.55
C ALA A 110 10.09 -9.07 -7.12
N CYS A 111 10.45 -8.86 -5.85
CA CYS A 111 10.98 -7.58 -5.37
C CYS A 111 12.23 -7.14 -6.15
N VAL A 112 13.18 -8.05 -6.37
CA VAL A 112 14.41 -7.76 -7.11
C VAL A 112 14.07 -7.39 -8.56
N ALA A 113 13.27 -8.20 -9.24
CA ALA A 113 12.89 -7.98 -10.64
C ALA A 113 12.11 -6.65 -10.81
N CYS A 114 11.10 -6.41 -9.97
CA CYS A 114 10.31 -5.18 -10.01
C CYS A 114 11.13 -3.95 -9.62
N GLY A 115 12.08 -4.08 -8.69
CA GLY A 115 13.02 -3.01 -8.32
C GLY A 115 13.94 -2.63 -9.48
N VAL A 116 14.48 -3.62 -10.20
CA VAL A 116 15.27 -3.38 -11.42
C VAL A 116 14.41 -2.72 -12.51
N TYR A 117 13.19 -3.21 -12.71
CA TYR A 117 12.25 -2.63 -13.67
C TYR A 117 11.92 -1.16 -13.36
N ASP A 118 11.55 -0.85 -12.11
CA ASP A 118 11.19 0.51 -11.71
C ASP A 118 12.39 1.47 -11.82
N LEU A 119 13.61 1.00 -11.50
CA LEU A 119 14.83 1.77 -11.73
C LEU A 119 15.07 2.04 -13.22
N GLY A 120 14.88 1.03 -14.07
CA GLY A 120 15.00 1.18 -15.53
C GLY A 120 13.98 2.16 -16.11
N ARG A 121 12.72 2.07 -15.67
CA ARG A 121 11.64 2.99 -16.08
C ARG A 121 11.97 4.46 -15.78
N ARG A 122 12.53 4.74 -14.60
CA ARG A 122 12.85 6.11 -14.17
C ARG A 122 14.02 6.75 -14.94
N ASN A 123 14.93 5.93 -15.46
CA ASN A 123 16.16 6.38 -16.12
C ASN A 123 16.10 6.34 -17.65
N THR A 124 14.98 5.88 -18.23
CA THR A 124 14.79 5.88 -19.68
C THR A 124 14.12 7.19 -20.11
N PRO A 125 14.70 7.95 -21.06
CA PRO A 125 14.15 9.22 -21.53
C PRO A 125 12.84 9.07 -22.30
#